data_AF-A0A7V9N2S1-F1
#
_entry.id   AF-A0A7V9N2S1-F1
#
_cell.length_a   1.000
_cell.length_b   1.000
_cell.length_c   1.000
_cell.angle_alpha   90.00
_cell.angle_beta   90.00
_cell.angle_gamma   90.00
#
_symmetry.space_group_name_H-M   'P 1'
#
loop_
_entity.id
_entity.type
_entity.pdbx_description
1 polymer ?
#
loop_
_entity_poly.entity_id
_entity_poly.type
_entity_poly.pdbx_seq_one_letter_code
_entity_poly.pdbx_strand_id
1 'polypeptide(L)'
;MSLEEIREVLRLDDSRVWLLIGLCVALVFTIQSVETATEGAWPHQRRPSRIAPQARTAQGAWGAVALLLLPGIVLAILNVAVLLWRNLPHTQSQLLGGFLVGLIWVIFAGASANVLGMGRLLRQGGPAGPLALLVLVIAGDLLLLAGLLTIVPDFEIIRNAVPGLGD
;
A
#
# COMPACT_ATOMS: atom_id res chain seq x y z
N MET A 1 4.41 -9.52 33.65
CA MET A 1 4.01 -8.71 32.50
C MET A 1 2.49 -8.70 32.45
N SER A 2 1.87 -7.64 32.97
CA SER A 2 0.40 -7.51 32.97
C SER A 2 -0.10 -7.01 31.62
N LEU A 3 -1.38 -7.26 31.30
CA LEU A 3 -2.02 -6.73 30.08
C LEU A 3 -2.02 -5.19 30.06
N GLU A 4 -2.00 -4.54 31.23
CA GLU A 4 -1.89 -3.08 31.34
C GLU A 4 -0.48 -2.57 30.99
N GLU A 5 0.58 -3.24 31.43
CA GLU A 5 1.96 -2.91 31.00
C GLU A 5 2.12 -3.06 29.49
N ILE A 6 1.55 -4.12 28.89
CA ILE A 6 1.59 -4.31 27.44
C ILE A 6 0.81 -3.20 26.73
N ARG A 7 -0.36 -2.80 27.26
CA ARG A 7 -1.18 -1.71 26.70
C ARG A 7 -0.48 -0.35 26.77
N GLU A 8 0.21 -0.08 27.86
CA GLU A 8 0.96 1.16 28.11
C GLU A 8 2.25 1.21 27.27
N VAL A 9 2.99 0.10 27.16
CA VAL A 9 4.17 -0.04 26.30
C VAL A 9 3.81 0.05 24.82
N LEU A 10 2.71 -0.59 24.38
CA LEU A 10 2.25 -0.49 22.99
C LEU A 10 1.47 0.79 22.69
N ARG A 11 1.19 1.65 23.68
CA ARG A 11 0.33 2.84 23.53
C ARG A 11 -0.94 2.54 22.72
N LEU A 12 -1.68 1.48 23.09
CA LEU A 12 -2.87 1.05 22.33
C LEU A 12 -4.00 2.10 22.27
N ASP A 13 -3.94 3.14 23.10
CA ASP A 13 -4.86 4.29 23.04
C ASP A 13 -4.49 5.28 21.91
N ASP A 14 -3.30 5.17 21.32
CA ASP A 14 -2.88 6.02 20.20
C ASP A 14 -3.45 5.48 18.88
N SER A 15 -4.30 6.28 18.23
CA SER A 15 -4.91 5.98 16.93
C SER A 15 -3.87 5.62 15.85
N ARG A 16 -2.64 6.11 15.97
CA ARG A 16 -1.54 5.82 15.04
C ARG A 16 -1.11 4.35 15.07
N VAL A 17 -1.20 3.70 16.23
CA VAL A 17 -0.88 2.27 16.39
C VAL A 17 -1.91 1.42 15.66
N TRP A 18 -3.19 1.77 15.78
CA TRP A 18 -4.26 1.12 15.03
C TRP A 18 -4.14 1.33 13.53
N LEU A 19 -3.74 2.52 13.08
CA LEU A 19 -3.42 2.76 11.67
C LEU A 19 -2.28 1.87 11.20
N LEU A 20 -1.18 1.76 11.96
CA LEU A 20 -0.06 0.89 11.61
C LEU A 20 -0.49 -0.58 11.47
N ILE A 21 -1.27 -1.09 12.43
CA ILE A 21 -1.82 -2.45 12.38
C ILE A 21 -2.69 -2.63 11.13
N GLY A 22 -3.58 -1.67 10.85
CA GLY A 22 -4.42 -1.67 9.66
C GLY A 22 -3.61 -1.69 8.37
N LEU A 23 -2.54 -0.90 8.28
CA LEU A 23 -1.63 -0.90 7.14
C LEU A 23 -0.88 -2.22 6.98
N CYS A 24 -0.44 -2.85 8.07
CA CYS A 24 0.19 -4.16 8.02
C CYS A 24 -0.77 -5.23 7.48
N VAL A 25 -2.04 -5.21 7.91
CA VAL A 25 -3.07 -6.10 7.37
C VAL A 25 -3.33 -5.81 5.89
N ALA A 26 -3.40 -4.52 5.52
CA ALA A 26 -3.56 -4.10 4.12
C ALA A 26 -2.40 -4.58 3.24
N LEU A 27 -1.17 -4.54 3.76
CA LEU A 27 0.02 -5.05 3.08
C LEU A 27 -0.08 -6.55 2.80
N VAL A 28 -0.42 -7.34 3.82
CA VAL A 28 -0.58 -8.80 3.68
C VAL A 28 -1.65 -9.14 2.63
N PHE A 29 -2.78 -8.44 2.68
CA PHE A 29 -3.85 -8.63 1.68
C PHE A 29 -3.38 -8.28 0.26
N THR A 30 -2.59 -7.21 0.14
CA THR A 30 -2.03 -6.78 -1.15
C THR A 30 -1.05 -7.82 -1.70
N ILE A 31 -0.19 -8.39 -0.85
CA ILE A 31 0.72 -9.47 -1.23
C ILE A 31 -0.06 -10.68 -1.78
N GLN A 32 -1.07 -11.15 -1.05
CA GLN A 32 -1.92 -12.27 -1.49
C GLN A 32 -2.60 -11.99 -2.83
N SER A 33 -3.02 -10.74 -3.06
CA SER A 33 -3.63 -10.33 -4.32
C SER A 33 -2.64 -10.35 -5.49
N VAL A 34 -1.38 -9.96 -5.24
CA VAL A 34 -0.31 -9.98 -6.24
C VAL A 34 0.06 -11.42 -6.56
N GLU A 35 0.20 -12.28 -5.55
CA GLU A 35 0.44 -13.72 -5.73
C GLU A 35 -0.66 -14.38 -6.56
N THR A 36 -1.92 -14.08 -6.26
CA THR A 36 -3.06 -14.59 -7.05
C THR A 36 -3.00 -14.13 -8.50
N ALA A 37 -2.53 -12.90 -8.75
CA ALA A 37 -2.37 -12.36 -10.10
C ALA A 37 -1.18 -12.99 -10.86
N THR A 38 -0.09 -13.29 -10.17
CA THR A 38 1.13 -13.89 -10.77
C THR A 38 1.01 -15.40 -10.95
N GLU A 39 0.33 -16.12 -10.05
CA GLU A 39 0.04 -17.55 -10.19
C GLU A 39 -0.83 -17.84 -11.43
N GLY A 40 -1.76 -16.93 -11.75
CA GLY A 40 -2.54 -16.98 -12.99
C GLY A 40 -1.71 -16.81 -14.28
N ALA A 41 -0.45 -16.37 -14.19
CA ALA A 41 0.46 -16.20 -15.32
C ALA A 41 1.35 -17.43 -15.59
N TRP A 42 1.29 -18.49 -14.76
CA TRP A 42 2.15 -19.67 -14.90
C TRP A 42 1.76 -20.55 -16.12
N PRO A 43 2.73 -21.04 -16.94
CA PRO A 43 2.46 -21.65 -18.25
C PRO A 43 1.54 -22.88 -18.23
N HIS A 44 1.49 -23.62 -17.12
CA HIS A 44 0.73 -24.88 -17.01
C HIS A 44 -0.77 -24.69 -16.75
N GLN A 45 -1.25 -23.46 -16.44
CA GLN A 45 -2.69 -23.15 -16.31
C GLN A 45 -3.30 -22.55 -17.60
N ARG A 46 -2.57 -22.57 -18.72
CA ARG A 46 -3.08 -22.19 -20.06
C ARG A 46 -4.07 -23.22 -20.64
N ARG A 47 -5.13 -23.60 -19.92
CA ARG A 47 -6.37 -24.02 -20.58
C ARG A 47 -7.25 -22.78 -20.71
N PRO A 48 -7.22 -22.07 -21.86
CA PRO A 48 -8.01 -20.88 -22.05
C PRO A 48 -9.49 -21.28 -22.05
N SER A 49 -10.20 -21.02 -20.94
CA SER A 49 -11.59 -20.63 -21.06
C SER A 49 -11.61 -19.37 -21.93
N ARG A 50 -12.58 -19.27 -22.84
CA ARG A 50 -12.72 -18.20 -23.85
C ARG A 50 -12.83 -16.80 -23.22
N ILE A 51 -11.73 -16.26 -22.71
CA ILE A 51 -11.66 -14.91 -22.16
C ILE A 51 -11.41 -13.95 -23.33
N ALA A 52 -12.35 -13.04 -23.55
CA ALA A 52 -12.25 -12.03 -24.59
C ALA A 52 -10.97 -11.18 -24.44
N PRO A 53 -10.36 -10.68 -25.55
CA PRO A 53 -9.12 -9.89 -25.52
C PRO A 53 -9.16 -8.70 -24.56
N GLN A 54 -10.34 -8.07 -24.44
CA GLN A 54 -10.57 -6.90 -23.58
C GLN A 54 -10.51 -7.22 -22.09
N ALA A 55 -10.81 -8.46 -21.70
CA ALA A 55 -10.71 -8.91 -20.30
C ALA A 55 -9.26 -9.24 -19.91
N ARG A 56 -8.38 -9.57 -20.88
CA ARG A 56 -6.95 -9.78 -20.63
C ARG A 56 -6.20 -8.49 -20.31
N THR A 57 -6.49 -7.41 -21.03
CA THR A 57 -5.83 -6.10 -20.77
C THR A 57 -6.28 -5.50 -19.44
N ALA A 58 -7.56 -5.64 -19.09
CA ALA A 58 -8.06 -5.25 -17.78
C ALA A 58 -7.40 -6.05 -16.65
N GLN A 59 -7.22 -7.37 -16.81
CA GLN A 59 -6.51 -8.20 -15.83
C GLN A 59 -5.05 -7.78 -15.65
N GLY A 60 -4.33 -7.46 -16.74
CA GLY A 60 -2.95 -6.96 -16.66
C GLY A 60 -2.85 -5.62 -15.93
N ALA A 61 -3.77 -4.69 -16.20
CA ALA A 61 -3.79 -3.39 -15.54
C ALA A 61 -4.13 -3.49 -14.04
N TRP A 62 -5.03 -4.39 -13.65
CA TRP A 62 -5.31 -4.68 -12.23
C TRP A 62 -4.09 -5.27 -11.51
N GLY A 63 -3.33 -6.14 -12.17
CA GLY A 63 -2.07 -6.65 -11.63
C GLY A 63 -1.03 -5.54 -11.43
N ALA A 64 -0.95 -4.57 -12.35
CA ALA A 64 -0.07 -3.41 -12.21
C ALA A 64 -0.48 -2.50 -11.04
N VAL A 65 -1.78 -2.26 -10.84
CA VAL A 65 -2.30 -1.54 -9.66
C VAL A 65 -1.88 -2.24 -8.36
N ALA A 66 -2.03 -3.56 -8.28
CA ALA A 66 -1.64 -4.35 -7.11
C ALA A 66 -0.13 -4.26 -6.82
N LEU A 67 0.69 -4.35 -7.87
CA LEU A 67 2.15 -4.26 -7.76
C LEU A 67 2.60 -2.87 -7.31
N LEU A 68 1.90 -1.82 -7.73
CA LEU A 68 2.22 -0.44 -7.38
C LEU A 68 1.64 -0.03 -6.00
N LEU A 69 0.59 -0.70 -5.53
CA LEU A 69 0.08 -0.53 -4.17
C LEU A 69 1.07 -1.00 -3.09
N LEU A 70 1.91 -2.00 -3.40
CA LEU A 70 2.94 -2.50 -2.49
C LEU A 70 3.88 -1.39 -1.98
N PRO A 71 4.61 -0.65 -2.84
CA PRO A 71 5.48 0.43 -2.39
C PRO A 71 4.70 1.54 -1.68
N GLY A 72 3.49 1.88 -2.12
CA GLY A 72 2.64 2.87 -1.45
C GLY A 72 2.28 2.51 0.00
N ILE A 73 1.87 1.26 0.24
CA ILE A 73 1.56 0.79 1.60
C ILE A 73 2.82 0.75 2.47
N VAL A 74 3.95 0.30 1.91
CA VAL A 74 5.25 0.30 2.63
C VAL A 74 5.65 1.73 3.01
N LEU A 75 5.54 2.68 2.07
CA LEU A 75 5.80 4.09 2.35
C LEU A 75 4.87 4.64 3.44
N ALA A 76 3.60 4.28 3.42
CA ALA A 76 2.65 4.71 4.43
C ALA A 76 2.98 4.11 5.82
N ILE A 77 3.43 2.84 5.89
CA ILE A 77 3.93 2.22 7.13
C ILE A 77 5.16 2.97 7.65
N LEU A 78 6.13 3.26 6.77
CA LEU A 78 7.35 3.98 7.15
C LEU A 78 7.03 5.38 7.67
N ASN A 79 6.12 6.11 7.01
CA ASN A 79 5.68 7.42 7.47
C ASN A 79 5.06 7.35 8.87
N VAL A 80 4.12 6.43 9.11
CA VAL A 80 3.48 6.27 10.43
C VAL A 80 4.50 5.83 11.48
N ALA A 81 5.42 4.92 11.15
CA ALA A 81 6.47 4.46 12.06
C ALA A 81 7.41 5.60 12.48
N VAL A 82 7.85 6.43 11.53
CA VAL A 82 8.71 7.60 11.83
C VAL A 82 7.96 8.65 12.66
N LEU A 83 6.69 8.91 12.35
CA LEU A 83 5.84 9.83 13.13
C LEU A 83 5.62 9.34 14.57
N LEU A 84 5.49 8.03 14.76
CA LEU A 84 5.33 7.42 16.08
C LEU A 84 6.66 7.42 16.85
N TRP A 85 7.78 7.13 16.19
CA TRP A 85 9.10 7.17 16.80
C TRP A 85 9.52 8.57 17.24
N ARG A 86 9.27 9.58 16.40
CA ARG A 86 9.63 10.99 16.66
C ARG A 86 8.54 11.80 17.36
N ASN A 87 7.38 11.20 17.60
CA ASN A 87 6.19 11.86 18.17
C ASN A 87 5.82 13.17 17.44
N LEU A 88 5.97 13.20 16.11
CA LEU A 88 5.72 14.38 15.27
C LEU A 88 4.25 14.43 14.81
N PRO A 89 3.70 15.63 14.51
CA PRO A 89 2.41 15.74 13.84
C PRO A 89 2.49 15.28 12.38
N HIS A 90 1.38 14.80 11.82
CA HIS A 90 1.32 14.45 10.39
C HIS A 90 1.43 15.72 9.53
N THR A 91 2.22 15.65 8.47
CA THR A 91 2.30 16.71 7.46
C THR A 91 1.14 16.60 6.47
N GLN A 92 0.78 17.70 5.80
CA GLN A 92 -0.33 17.71 4.83
C GLN A 92 -0.10 16.74 3.66
N SER A 93 1.15 16.58 3.20
CA SER A 93 1.52 15.62 2.15
C SER A 93 1.32 14.17 2.59
N GLN A 94 1.65 13.83 3.85
CA GLN A 94 1.42 12.50 4.40
C GLN A 94 -0.07 12.17 4.56
N LEU A 95 -0.86 13.14 5.02
CA LEU A 95 -2.32 12.96 5.13
C LEU A 95 -2.95 12.75 3.76
N LEU A 96 -2.61 13.58 2.78
CA LEU A 96 -3.15 13.47 1.43
C LEU A 96 -2.69 12.19 0.73
N GLY A 97 -1.39 11.87 0.79
CA GLY A 97 -0.82 10.66 0.20
C GLY A 97 -1.35 9.39 0.84
N GLY A 98 -1.43 9.35 2.18
CA GLY A 98 -2.00 8.23 2.92
C GLY A 98 -3.50 8.05 2.65
N PHE A 99 -4.26 9.14 2.54
CA PHE A 99 -5.66 9.09 2.15
C PHE A 99 -5.85 8.54 0.74
N LEU A 100 -5.05 9.00 -0.23
CA LEU A 100 -5.11 8.52 -1.60
C LEU A 100 -4.79 7.03 -1.69
N VAL A 101 -3.68 6.59 -1.11
CA VAL A 101 -3.30 5.16 -1.09
C VAL A 101 -4.34 4.32 -0.36
N GLY A 102 -4.86 4.80 0.78
CA GLY A 102 -5.92 4.13 1.53
C GLY A 102 -7.21 3.99 0.73
N LEU A 103 -7.65 5.06 0.05
CA LEU A 103 -8.84 5.03 -0.80
C LEU A 103 -8.68 4.05 -1.96
N ILE A 104 -7.53 4.08 -2.62
CA ILE A 104 -7.22 3.15 -3.73
C ILE A 104 -7.19 1.71 -3.22
N TRP A 105 -6.60 1.47 -2.05
CA TRP A 105 -6.59 0.15 -1.44
C TRP A 105 -8.02 -0.34 -1.15
N VAL A 106 -8.91 0.51 -0.62
CA VAL A 106 -10.31 0.14 -0.38
C VAL A 106 -11.03 -0.22 -1.68
N ILE A 107 -10.84 0.58 -2.74
CA ILE A 107 -11.42 0.30 -4.05
C ILE A 107 -10.88 -1.03 -4.60
N PHE A 108 -9.57 -1.25 -4.49
CA PHE A 108 -8.90 -2.47 -4.93
C PHE A 108 -9.35 -3.70 -4.14
N ALA A 109 -9.44 -3.60 -2.81
CA ALA A 109 -9.90 -4.68 -1.95
C ALA A 109 -11.38 -5.01 -2.20
N GLY A 110 -12.24 -4.01 -2.37
CA GLY A 110 -13.64 -4.19 -2.75
C GLY A 110 -13.81 -4.87 -4.11
N ALA A 111 -13.00 -4.47 -5.09
CA ALA A 111 -12.96 -5.11 -6.41
C ALA A 111 -12.46 -6.56 -6.33
N SER A 112 -11.42 -6.83 -5.52
CA SER A 112 -10.78 -8.14 -5.36
C SER A 112 -11.67 -9.14 -4.62
N ALA A 113 -12.35 -8.70 -3.56
CA ALA A 113 -13.31 -9.52 -2.81
C ALA A 113 -14.63 -9.75 -3.57
N ASN A 114 -14.78 -9.20 -4.78
CA ASN A 114 -15.99 -9.27 -5.59
C ASN A 114 -17.26 -8.83 -4.81
N VAL A 115 -17.09 -7.90 -3.87
CA VAL A 115 -18.18 -7.31 -3.09
C VAL A 115 -19.19 -6.71 -4.08
N LEU A 116 -20.47 -7.06 -3.95
CA LEU A 116 -21.56 -6.63 -4.84
C LEU A 116 -21.47 -7.09 -6.32
N GLY A 117 -20.59 -8.02 -6.68
CA GLY A 117 -20.39 -8.40 -8.09
C GLY A 117 -19.63 -7.34 -8.90
N MET A 118 -19.00 -6.36 -8.22
CA MET A 118 -18.23 -5.27 -8.80
C MET A 118 -17.06 -5.78 -9.66
N GLY A 119 -16.46 -6.92 -9.30
CA GLY A 119 -15.41 -7.57 -10.09
C GLY A 119 -15.89 -8.03 -11.48
N ARG A 120 -17.19 -8.29 -11.64
CA ARG A 120 -17.82 -8.64 -12.93
C ARG A 120 -18.15 -7.38 -13.75
N LEU A 121 -18.60 -6.31 -13.09
CA LEU A 121 -18.88 -5.00 -13.71
C LEU A 121 -17.60 -4.28 -14.15
N LEU A 122 -16.53 -4.31 -13.35
CA LEU A 122 -15.23 -3.71 -13.69
C LEU A 122 -14.50 -4.48 -14.82
N ARG A 123 -14.71 -5.81 -14.92
CA ARG A 123 -14.25 -6.58 -16.09
C ARG A 123 -15.02 -6.23 -17.38
N GLN A 124 -16.25 -5.73 -17.26
CA GLN A 124 -17.06 -5.27 -18.38
C GLN A 124 -16.80 -3.79 -18.74
N GLY A 125 -16.42 -2.95 -17.77
CA GLY A 125 -16.11 -1.53 -17.94
C GLY A 125 -14.78 -1.21 -18.62
N GLY A 126 -13.96 -2.22 -18.92
CA GLY A 126 -12.70 -2.07 -19.65
C GLY A 126 -11.53 -1.50 -18.81
N PRO A 127 -10.41 -1.11 -19.45
CA PRO A 127 -9.17 -0.74 -18.76
C PRO A 127 -9.20 0.64 -18.08
N ALA A 128 -10.23 1.45 -18.30
CA ALA A 128 -10.30 2.82 -17.81
C ALA A 128 -10.23 2.92 -16.28
N GLY A 129 -10.91 2.03 -15.55
CA GLY A 129 -10.88 1.99 -14.09
C GLY A 129 -9.48 1.74 -13.51
N PRO A 130 -8.81 0.63 -13.88
CA PRO A 130 -7.44 0.34 -13.48
C PRO A 130 -6.44 1.44 -13.85
N LEU A 131 -6.59 2.05 -15.03
CA LEU A 131 -5.70 3.12 -15.48
C LEU A 131 -5.84 4.39 -14.62
N ALA A 132 -7.06 4.76 -14.25
CA ALA A 132 -7.28 5.88 -13.34
C ALA A 132 -6.66 5.60 -11.96
N LEU A 133 -6.80 4.38 -11.44
CA LEU A 133 -6.17 3.97 -10.19
C LEU A 133 -4.64 4.02 -10.29
N LEU A 134 -4.04 3.58 -11.40
CA LEU A 134 -2.58 3.66 -11.59
C LEU A 134 -2.05 5.09 -11.43
N VAL A 135 -2.68 6.06 -12.08
CA VAL A 135 -2.26 7.47 -11.98
C VAL A 135 -2.39 7.98 -10.54
N LEU A 136 -3.48 7.62 -9.86
CA LEU A 136 -3.71 8.02 -8.47
C LEU A 136 -2.72 7.35 -7.50
N VAL A 137 -2.33 6.09 -7.72
CA VAL A 137 -1.32 5.40 -6.88
C VAL A 137 0.02 6.11 -7.03
N ILE A 138 0.45 6.39 -8.26
CA ILE A 138 1.71 7.12 -8.50
C ILE A 138 1.71 8.47 -7.76
N ALA A 139 0.60 9.21 -7.84
CA ALA A 139 0.48 10.49 -7.14
C ALA A 139 0.54 10.31 -5.61
N GLY A 140 -0.15 9.30 -5.06
CA GLY A 140 -0.13 8.97 -3.64
C GLY A 140 1.27 8.59 -3.15
N ASP A 141 1.99 7.76 -3.91
CA ASP A 141 3.35 7.32 -3.59
C ASP A 141 4.33 8.50 -3.59
N LEU A 142 4.25 9.39 -4.59
CA LEU A 142 5.09 10.58 -4.64
C LEU A 142 4.83 11.52 -3.47
N LEU A 143 3.56 11.68 -3.05
CA LEU A 143 3.21 12.48 -1.89
C LEU A 143 3.72 11.88 -0.58
N LEU A 144 3.61 10.55 -0.42
CA LEU A 144 4.14 9.84 0.74
C LEU A 144 5.67 9.87 0.79
N LEU A 145 6.33 9.76 -0.36
CA LEU A 145 7.78 9.88 -0.47
C LEU A 145 8.24 11.29 -0.11
N ALA A 146 7.58 12.32 -0.66
CA ALA A 146 7.86 13.71 -0.32
C ALA A 146 7.64 13.99 1.18
N GLY A 147 6.55 13.49 1.74
CA GLY A 147 6.25 13.57 3.18
C GLY A 147 7.24 12.82 4.07
N LEU A 148 7.85 11.75 3.58
CA LEU A 148 8.89 11.02 4.30
C LEU A 148 10.21 11.80 4.26
N LEU A 149 10.60 12.29 3.08
CA LEU A 149 11.83 13.04 2.87
C LEU A 149 11.89 14.34 3.67
N THR A 150 10.75 14.95 4.00
CA THR A 150 10.71 16.14 4.87
C THR A 150 10.95 15.84 6.34
N ILE A 151 10.81 14.57 6.77
CA ILE A 151 10.91 14.16 8.18
C ILE A 151 12.19 13.35 8.45
N VAL A 152 12.69 12.64 7.44
CA VAL A 152 13.96 11.90 7.52
C VAL A 152 15.10 12.92 7.70
N PRO A 153 15.93 12.78 8.76
CA PRO A 153 17.09 13.66 8.94
C PRO A 153 18.09 13.42 7.81
N ASP A 154 18.84 14.45 7.43
CA ASP A 154 19.89 14.32 6.42
C ASP A 154 20.77 13.08 6.68
N PHE A 155 21.10 12.36 5.60
CA PHE A 155 21.93 11.15 5.65
C PHE A 155 23.25 11.36 6.40
N GLU A 156 23.72 12.61 6.51
CA GLU A 156 24.89 12.98 7.30
C GLU A 156 24.71 12.74 8.81
N ILE A 157 23.52 12.92 9.36
CA ILE A 157 23.25 12.68 10.79
C ILE A 157 23.24 11.17 11.08
N ILE A 158 22.73 10.35 10.14
CA ILE A 158 22.74 8.88 10.26
C ILE A 158 24.18 8.36 10.12
N ARG A 159 24.98 8.91 9.19
CA ARG A 159 26.41 8.60 9.04
C ARG A 159 27.20 8.95 10.30
N ASN A 160 26.93 10.11 10.90
CA ASN A 160 27.60 10.56 12.14
C ASN A 160 27.11 9.84 13.40
N ALA A 161 25.92 9.23 13.37
CA ALA A 161 25.38 8.44 14.48
C ALA A 161 25.83 6.96 14.47
N VAL A 162 26.47 6.49 13.38
CA VAL A 162 27.12 5.18 13.31
C VAL A 162 28.62 5.38 13.51
N PRO A 163 29.17 5.15 14.72
CA PRO A 163 30.61 5.23 14.93
C PRO A 163 31.24 4.02 14.23
N GLY A 164 31.85 4.25 13.06
CA GLY A 164 32.59 3.21 12.33
C GLY A 164 32.49 3.22 10.80
N LEU A 165 31.82 4.21 10.17
CA LEU A 165 31.82 4.37 8.70
C LEU A 165 32.67 5.56 8.22
N GLY A 166 33.56 6.03 9.08
CA GLY A 166 34.51 7.09 8.78
C GLY A 166 35.91 6.68 9.23
N ASP A 167 36.47 5.69 8.54
CA ASP A 167 37.89 5.55 8.24
C ASP A 167 38.01 4.89 6.86
#